data_AF-A0A2J0LEH9-F1
#
_entry.id   AF-A0A2J0LEH9-F1
#
_cell.length_a   1.000
_cell.length_b   1.000
_cell.length_c   1.000
_cell.angle_alpha   90.00
_cell.angle_beta   90.00
_cell.angle_gamma   90.00
#
_symmetry.space_group_name_H-M   'P 1'
#
loop_
_entity.id
_entity.type
_entity.pdbx_description
1 polymer ?
#
loop_
_entity_poly.entity_id
_entity_poly.type
_entity_poly.pdbx_seq_one_letter_code
_entity_poly.pdbx_strand_id
1 'polypeptide(L)'
;TPSAYKKHKGLKRENLRDHMTDLELIFSMLGVATTKEIAVNKNAQGFVENKQAAFEGGAVAGNARRELELKSGKKVISKENYRRLPQNKKLLK
;
A
#
# COMPACT_ATOMS: atom_id res chain seq x y z
N THR A 1 7.32 -3.18 6.83
CA THR A 1 8.04 -4.00 5.84
C THR A 1 7.10 -5.04 5.24
N PRO A 2 7.36 -5.53 4.01
CA PRO A 2 6.50 -6.53 3.37
C PRO A 2 6.30 -7.81 4.20
N SER A 3 7.35 -8.30 4.88
CA SER A 3 7.27 -9.50 5.73
C SER A 3 6.34 -9.31 6.93
N ALA A 4 6.37 -8.15 7.58
CA ALA A 4 5.44 -7.84 8.67
C ALA A 4 3.99 -7.76 8.16
N TYR A 5 3.79 -7.22 6.95
CA TYR A 5 2.47 -7.10 6.34
C TYR A 5 1.91 -8.47 5.89
N LYS A 6 2.76 -9.36 5.36
CA LYS A 6 2.41 -10.77 5.11
C LYS A 6 1.97 -11.46 6.40
N LYS A 7 2.69 -11.28 7.50
CA LYS A 7 2.30 -11.83 8.81
C LYS A 7 0.95 -11.26 9.29
N HIS A 8 0.71 -9.96 9.12
CA HIS A 8 -0.57 -9.33 9.46
C HIS A 8 -1.76 -9.92 8.69
N LYS A 9 -1.56 -10.23 7.41
CA LYS A 9 -2.54 -10.86 6.51
C LYS A 9 -2.61 -12.40 6.65
N GLY A 10 -1.77 -13.00 7.50
CA GLY A 10 -1.72 -14.45 7.71
C GLY A 10 -1.12 -15.25 6.54
N LEU A 11 -0.26 -14.61 5.73
CA LEU A 11 0.37 -15.21 4.57
C LEU A 11 1.72 -15.81 4.93
N LYS A 12 2.02 -16.98 4.37
CA LYS A 12 3.30 -17.69 4.52
C LYS A 12 4.11 -17.62 3.24
N ARG A 13 3.55 -18.09 2.13
CA ARG A 13 4.22 -18.17 0.80
C ARG A 13 3.53 -17.35 -0.28
N GLU A 14 2.33 -16.87 0.01
CA GLU A 14 1.47 -16.19 -0.94
C GLU A 14 2.00 -14.79 -1.28
N ASN A 15 1.63 -14.34 -2.48
CA ASN A 15 1.89 -12.98 -2.94
C ASN A 15 1.04 -12.00 -2.14
N LEU A 16 1.69 -10.94 -1.62
CA LEU A 16 0.99 -9.99 -0.76
C LEU A 16 -0.08 -9.21 -1.51
N ARG A 17 0.21 -8.79 -2.75
CA ARG A 17 -0.66 -7.94 -3.58
C ARG A 17 -2.00 -8.61 -3.88
N ASP A 18 -2.01 -9.92 -4.11
CA ASP A 18 -3.22 -10.72 -4.36
C ASP A 18 -4.14 -10.81 -3.12
N HIS A 19 -3.64 -10.38 -1.96
CA HIS A 19 -4.33 -10.39 -0.68
C HIS A 19 -4.46 -8.99 -0.05
N MET A 20 -4.20 -7.94 -0.84
CA MET A 20 -4.47 -6.55 -0.46
C MET A 20 -5.85 -6.13 -0.99
N THR A 21 -6.51 -5.23 -0.26
CA THR A 21 -7.72 -4.56 -0.76
C THR A 21 -7.37 -3.52 -1.82
N ASP A 22 -8.36 -3.05 -2.57
CA ASP A 22 -8.17 -2.02 -3.59
C ASP A 22 -7.54 -0.75 -3.00
N LEU A 23 -8.00 -0.32 -1.81
CA LEU A 23 -7.43 0.84 -1.13
C LEU A 23 -5.98 0.58 -0.71
N GLU A 24 -5.66 -0.60 -0.17
CA GLU A 24 -4.28 -0.94 0.18
C GLU A 24 -3.34 -0.92 -1.05
N LEU A 25 -3.81 -1.39 -2.21
CA LEU A 25 -3.08 -1.33 -3.47
C LEU A 25 -2.91 0.12 -3.96
N ILE A 26 -3.99 0.91 -3.94
CA ILE A 26 -3.97 2.33 -4.35
C ILE A 26 -3.00 3.13 -3.49
N PHE A 27 -3.03 3.00 -2.17
CA PHE A 27 -2.10 3.72 -1.29
C PHE A 27 -0.65 3.25 -1.46
N SER A 28 -0.44 1.96 -1.76
CA SER A 28 0.90 1.46 -2.10
C SER A 28 1.42 2.07 -3.39
N MET A 29 0.56 2.18 -4.43
CA MET A 29 0.92 2.83 -5.69
C MET A 29 1.14 4.33 -5.51
N LEU A 30 0.31 5.00 -4.71
CA LEU A 30 0.47 6.42 -4.38
C LEU A 30 1.85 6.67 -3.77
N GLY A 31 2.28 5.86 -2.80
CA GLY A 31 3.61 6.00 -2.20
C GLY A 31 4.77 5.82 -3.19
N VAL A 32 4.62 4.93 -4.17
CA VAL A 32 5.62 4.75 -5.24
C VAL A 32 5.62 5.95 -6.18
N ALA A 33 4.44 6.41 -6.60
CA ALA A 33 4.30 7.54 -7.50
C ALA A 33 4.84 8.83 -6.89
N THR A 34 4.50 9.13 -5.63
CA THR A 34 4.98 10.32 -4.91
C THR A 34 6.49 10.29 -4.69
N THR A 35 7.04 9.13 -4.31
CA THR A 35 8.49 8.96 -4.17
C THR A 35 9.21 9.24 -5.48
N LYS A 36 8.71 8.66 -6.59
CA LYS A 36 9.29 8.86 -7.92
C LYS A 36 9.22 10.32 -8.34
N GLU A 37 8.06 10.95 -8.17
CA GLU A 37 7.84 12.35 -8.54
C GLU A 37 8.78 13.29 -7.78
N ILE A 38 8.93 13.08 -6.46
CA ILE A 38 9.85 13.86 -5.62
C ILE A 38 11.31 13.62 -6.03
N ALA A 39 11.70 12.37 -6.28
CA ALA A 39 13.06 12.05 -6.70
C ALA A 39 13.41 12.73 -8.04
N VAL A 40 12.50 12.69 -9.01
CA VAL A 40 12.69 13.36 -10.31
C VAL A 40 12.77 14.88 -10.14
N ASN A 41 11.83 15.49 -9.41
CA ASN A 41 11.77 16.94 -9.24
C ASN A 41 12.95 17.52 -8.45
N LYS A 42 13.50 16.74 -7.51
CA LYS A 42 14.73 17.10 -6.77
C LYS A 42 16.01 16.69 -7.49
N ASN A 43 15.90 16.04 -8.64
CA ASN A 43 17.02 15.42 -9.35
C ASN A 43 17.88 14.53 -8.43
N ALA A 44 17.24 13.74 -7.56
CA ALA A 44 17.89 12.98 -6.50
C ALA A 44 18.88 11.95 -7.06
N GLN A 45 20.17 12.10 -6.71
CA GLN A 45 21.27 11.24 -7.12
C GLN A 45 21.77 10.34 -6.00
N GLY A 46 22.12 9.11 -6.36
CA GLY A 46 22.69 8.15 -5.41
C GLY A 46 21.73 7.74 -4.27
N PHE A 47 22.26 7.02 -3.29
CA PHE A 47 21.43 6.37 -2.26
C PHE A 47 20.82 7.36 -1.26
N VAL A 48 21.59 8.35 -0.78
CA VAL A 48 21.17 9.24 0.30
C VAL A 48 19.98 10.10 -0.10
N GLU A 49 20.04 10.70 -1.29
CA GLU A 49 18.99 11.59 -1.78
C GLU A 49 17.72 10.80 -2.14
N ASN A 50 17.87 9.62 -2.76
CA ASN A 50 16.74 8.74 -3.05
C ASN A 50 16.09 8.20 -1.77
N LYS A 51 16.88 7.93 -0.71
CA LYS A 51 16.35 7.57 0.61
C LYS A 51 15.50 8.71 1.18
N GLN A 52 15.95 9.95 1.05
CA GLN A 52 15.19 11.12 1.50
C GLN A 52 13.89 11.30 0.69
N ALA A 53 13.95 11.18 -0.65
CA ALA A 53 12.76 11.22 -1.49
C ALA A 53 11.74 10.13 -1.13
N ALA A 54 12.21 8.92 -0.78
CA ALA A 54 11.34 7.83 -0.33
C ALA A 54 10.67 8.12 1.03
N PHE A 55 11.36 8.77 1.96
CA PHE A 55 10.73 9.21 3.22
C PHE A 55 9.63 10.25 2.97
N GLU A 56 9.90 11.23 2.12
CA GLU A 56 8.93 12.27 1.79
C GLU A 56 7.72 11.71 1.02
N GLY A 57 7.96 10.90 0.00
CA GLY A 57 6.89 10.22 -0.76
C GLY A 57 6.03 9.33 0.13
N GLY A 58 6.67 8.58 1.04
CA GLY A 58 5.98 7.78 2.06
C GLY A 58 5.16 8.63 3.03
N ALA A 59 5.65 9.79 3.44
CA ALA A 59 4.91 10.72 4.30
C ALA A 59 3.66 11.26 3.61
N VAL A 60 3.75 11.65 2.33
CA VAL A 60 2.60 12.11 1.53
C VAL A 60 1.51 11.04 1.46
N ALA A 61 1.86 9.81 1.05
CA ALA A 61 0.90 8.72 0.98
C ALA A 61 0.32 8.36 2.36
N GLY A 62 1.16 8.41 3.41
CA GLY A 62 0.74 8.18 4.79
C GLY A 62 -0.26 9.22 5.30
N ASN A 63 -0.07 10.49 4.93
CA ASN A 63 -0.99 11.58 5.27
C ASN A 63 -2.32 11.44 4.54
N ALA A 64 -2.30 11.19 3.23
CA ALA A 64 -3.51 10.95 2.45
C ALA A 64 -4.32 9.76 2.98
N ARG A 65 -3.63 8.68 3.40
CA ARG A 65 -4.28 7.52 4.05
C ARG A 65 -4.99 7.94 5.32
N ARG A 66 -4.32 8.66 6.22
CA ARG A 66 -4.90 9.12 7.49
C ARG A 66 -6.11 10.02 7.26
N GLU A 67 -6.03 10.94 6.29
CA GLU A 67 -7.14 11.83 5.95
C GLU A 67 -8.36 11.04 5.45
N LEU A 68 -8.16 10.06 4.57
CA LEU A 68 -9.25 9.18 4.13
C LEU A 68 -9.85 8.39 5.31
N GLU A 69 -9.01 7.81 6.17
CA GLU A 69 -9.49 7.06 7.34
C GLU A 69 -10.32 7.93 8.29
N LEU A 70 -9.90 9.18 8.50
CA LEU A 70 -10.64 10.16 9.31
C LEU A 70 -12.00 10.51 8.69
N LYS A 71 -12.05 10.79 7.38
CA LYS A 71 -13.28 11.20 6.69
C LYS A 71 -14.25 10.04 6.47
N SER A 72 -13.74 8.84 6.22
CA SER A 72 -14.55 7.65 5.95
C SER A 72 -14.94 6.86 7.19
N GLY A 73 -14.26 7.08 8.33
CA GLY A 73 -14.43 6.31 9.56
C GLY A 73 -13.96 4.86 9.47
N LYS A 74 -13.34 4.45 8.35
CA LYS A 74 -12.88 3.08 8.10
C LYS A 74 -11.37 3.04 7.93
N LYS A 75 -10.73 2.01 8.48
CA LYS A 75 -9.30 1.76 8.26
C LYS A 75 -9.05 1.26 6.85
N VAL A 76 -8.03 1.79 6.19
CA VAL A 76 -7.54 1.32 4.88
C VAL A 76 -6.87 -0.04 5.04
N ILE A 77 -6.10 -0.21 6.11
CA ILE A 77 -5.41 -1.45 6.42
C ILE A 77 -6.38 -2.40 7.12
N SER A 78 -6.60 -3.57 6.53
CA SER A 78 -7.49 -4.60 7.07
C SER A 78 -6.79 -5.95 7.20
N LYS A 79 -7.32 -6.83 8.05
CA LYS A 79 -6.90 -8.24 8.10
C LYS A 79 -7.55 -9.09 6.99
N GLU A 80 -8.41 -8.49 6.17
CA GLU A 80 -9.08 -9.21 5.08
C GLU A 80 -8.05 -9.70 4.08
N ASN A 81 -8.24 -10.92 3.61
CA ASN A 81 -7.42 -11.51 2.59
C ASN A 81 -8.34 -12.27 1.61
N TYR A 82 -7.89 -12.41 0.36
CA TYR A 82 -8.67 -13.07 -0.69
C TYR A 82 -9.15 -14.49 -0.33
N ARG A 83 -8.46 -15.19 0.59
CA ARG A 83 -8.87 -16.53 1.06
C ARG A 83 -10.13 -16.53 1.92
N ARG A 84 -10.48 -15.39 2.53
CA ARG A 84 -11.66 -15.25 3.40
C ARG A 84 -12.85 -14.63 2.68
N LEU A 85 -12.69 -14.18 1.44
CA LEU A 85 -13.83 -13.78 0.63
C LEU A 85 -14.55 -15.06 0.22
N PRO A 86 -15.86 -15.24 0.52
CA PRO A 86 -16.62 -16.30 -0.11
C PRO A 86 -16.48 -16.07 -1.62
N GLN A 87 -15.87 -17.02 -2.33
CA GLN A 87 -15.90 -17.01 -3.79
C GLN A 87 -17.35 -16.82 -4.17
N ASN A 88 -17.66 -15.69 -4.79
CA ASN A 88 -19.00 -15.39 -5.23
C ASN A 88 -19.29 -16.38 -6.35
N LYS A 89 -19.77 -17.59 -5.98
CA LYS A 89 -20.06 -18.72 -6.89
C LYS A 89 -21.01 -18.34 -8.03
N LYS A 90 -21.59 -17.14 -7.98
CA LYS A 90 -22.41 -16.53 -9.03
C LYS A 90 -21.65 -16.13 -10.30
N LEU A 91 -20.31 -16.04 -10.28
CA LEU A 91 -19.50 -15.65 -11.45
C LEU A 91 -18.91 -16.83 -12.24
N LEU A 92 -19.23 -18.07 -11.88
CA LEU A 92 -18.77 -19.30 -12.55
C LEU A 92 -19.87 -19.95 -13.43
N LYS A 93 -20.73 -19.15 -14.06
CA LYS A 93 -21.68 -19.63 -15.07
C LYS A 93 -21.23 -19.21 -16.46
#